data_AF-A0A818S5R7-F1
#
_entry.id   AF-A0A818S5R7-F1
#
_cell.length_a   1.000
_cell.length_b   1.000
_cell.length_c   1.000
_cell.angle_alpha   90.00
_cell.angle_beta   90.00
_cell.angle_gamma   90.00
#
_symmetry.space_group_name_H-M   'P 1'
#
loop_
_entity.id
_entity.type
_entity.pdbx_description
1 polymer ?
#
loop_
_entity_poly.entity_id
_entity_poly.type
_entity_poly.pdbx_seq_one_letter_code
_entity_poly.pdbx_strand_id
1 'polypeptide(L)'
;MTPWFCCYSLSSSIFLTNHIRSFCISFLLLSILFTFINFLTTTTSINKWTTNEYTNDQNSTTTTHFHPLLLLNLEDVYHNRYNCYGRINSLRLNRKKTNNKTLIIPLKFNQPNKTSFEQNIIPYDYDNWQSASSMPRLVTKCEHNLMMQLLKRFDQLTKKYSLEYMMIDGTLLGSWRHHDLIPWDDDIDLLMSVRLKHRLNMAIQLESSSSPYNIEFHRRWDSPKEFEYYKFYFSTSPRYSQYPWRYPFVDLIFYHENKTHIWQENMQYISSISKQHIFPLQFRPLGSLWLPAPKSPHDYFISVNWTTYDYECFNGPWSHKYERIKDIDYSNELKSTMNCNELHEFYPFVERSLTNKEERLVINGTVKYIIRMNNDKYE
;
A
#
# COMPACT_ATOMS: atom_id res chain seq x y z
N MET A 1 -24.37 4.99 51.48
CA MET A 1 -25.58 4.49 52.16
C MET A 1 -26.62 5.60 52.13
N THR A 2 -27.67 5.44 51.32
CA THR A 2 -28.92 6.25 51.39
C THR A 2 -29.73 5.84 52.63
N PRO A 3 -30.64 6.68 53.19
CA PRO A 3 -32.05 6.78 52.73
C PRO A 3 -32.61 8.22 52.77
N TRP A 4 -33.41 8.72 51.81
CA TRP A 4 -34.85 8.51 51.51
C TRP A 4 -35.86 9.38 52.32
N PHE A 5 -36.65 10.18 51.57
CA PHE A 5 -38.03 10.70 51.77
C PHE A 5 -38.28 11.72 52.91
N CYS A 6 -39.18 12.71 52.86
CA CYS A 6 -40.47 12.84 52.17
C CYS A 6 -40.99 14.32 52.11
N CYS A 7 -42.06 14.51 51.33
CA CYS A 7 -42.82 15.72 50.92
C CYS A 7 -43.46 16.61 51.99
N TYR A 8 -43.81 17.86 51.62
CA TYR A 8 -45.08 18.63 51.88
C TYR A 8 -44.98 19.96 51.07
N SER A 9 -45.71 20.26 49.98
CA SER A 9 -47.14 20.55 49.70
C SER A 9 -47.53 22.06 49.70
N LEU A 10 -48.29 22.45 48.66
CA LEU A 10 -49.18 23.64 48.46
C LEU A 10 -48.58 25.05 48.60
N SER A 11 -48.83 26.07 47.77
CA SER A 11 -49.89 26.43 46.82
C SER A 11 -49.34 27.62 45.99
N SER A 12 -49.62 27.78 44.70
CA SER A 12 -50.72 28.61 44.20
C SER A 12 -50.62 28.65 42.67
N SER A 13 -51.77 28.45 42.03
CA SER A 13 -51.95 28.57 40.59
C SER A 13 -52.32 30.01 40.22
N ILE A 14 -52.21 30.29 38.91
CA ILE A 14 -52.65 31.49 38.17
C ILE A 14 -51.52 32.50 37.92
N PHE A 15 -50.75 32.28 36.84
CA PHE A 15 -50.31 33.31 35.86
C PHE A 15 -49.58 32.63 34.69
N LEU A 16 -50.32 31.82 33.92
CA LEU A 16 -49.96 31.42 32.56
C LEU A 16 -51.02 32.08 31.67
N THR A 17 -50.68 33.04 30.79
CA THR A 17 -51.01 32.90 29.36
C THR A 17 -50.40 33.97 28.43
N ASN A 18 -49.62 34.94 28.91
CA ASN A 18 -49.16 36.04 28.04
C ASN A 18 -47.70 35.97 27.55
N HIS A 19 -46.89 35.00 28.00
CA HIS A 19 -45.48 34.90 27.57
C HIS A 19 -45.19 33.85 26.48
N ILE A 20 -46.15 33.02 26.08
CA ILE A 20 -45.91 31.93 25.10
C ILE A 20 -46.23 32.36 23.66
N ARG A 21 -46.97 33.45 23.44
CA ARG A 21 -47.25 33.97 22.07
C ARG A 21 -46.16 34.87 21.49
N SER A 22 -45.26 35.42 22.30
CA SER A 22 -44.20 36.33 21.83
C SER A 22 -42.93 35.60 21.34
N PHE A 23 -42.69 34.37 21.81
CA PHE A 23 -41.47 33.62 21.47
C PHE A 23 -41.54 32.84 20.15
N CYS A 24 -42.74 32.54 19.63
CA CYS A 24 -42.89 31.81 18.36
C CYS A 24 -42.92 32.70 17.11
N ILE A 25 -43.12 34.03 17.26
CA ILE A 25 -43.20 34.96 16.13
C ILE A 25 -41.80 35.46 15.71
N SER A 26 -40.79 35.45 16.60
CA SER A 26 -39.42 35.86 16.25
C SER A 26 -38.65 34.80 15.44
N PHE A 27 -38.98 33.51 15.57
CA PHE A 27 -38.30 32.42 14.85
C PHE A 27 -38.75 32.26 13.38
N LEU A 28 -39.96 32.68 13.04
CA LEU A 28 -40.49 32.63 11.66
C LEU A 28 -40.03 33.81 10.80
N LEU A 29 -39.66 34.95 11.40
CA LEU A 29 -39.11 36.10 10.67
C LEU A 29 -37.60 35.97 10.37
N LEU A 30 -36.84 35.23 11.19
CA LEU A 30 -35.41 34.99 10.93
C LEU A 30 -35.14 33.97 9.81
N SER A 31 -36.03 33.01 9.57
CA SER A 31 -35.87 32.00 8.52
C SER A 31 -36.18 32.54 7.11
N ILE A 32 -37.01 33.58 7.00
CA ILE A 32 -37.34 34.27 5.74
C ILE A 32 -36.24 35.27 5.34
N LEU A 33 -35.49 35.82 6.30
CA LEU A 33 -34.39 36.75 6.01
C LEU A 33 -33.12 36.05 5.48
N PHE A 34 -32.87 34.80 5.90
CA PHE A 34 -31.70 34.03 5.45
C PHE A 34 -31.86 33.38 4.07
N THR A 35 -33.08 33.19 3.59
CA THR A 35 -33.35 32.64 2.25
C THR A 35 -33.29 33.72 1.15
N PHE A 36 -33.45 35.01 1.49
CA PHE A 36 -33.33 36.11 0.52
C PHE A 36 -31.90 36.63 0.31
N ILE A 37 -30.98 36.46 1.27
CA ILE A 37 -29.58 36.92 1.14
C ILE A 37 -28.75 35.99 0.23
N ASN A 38 -29.12 34.71 0.11
CA ASN A 38 -28.43 33.74 -0.78
C ASN A 38 -28.87 33.80 -2.25
N PHE A 39 -29.87 34.62 -2.61
CA PHE A 39 -30.35 34.74 -3.99
C PHE A 39 -29.83 35.98 -4.74
N LEU A 40 -29.11 36.90 -4.07
CA LEU A 40 -28.59 38.13 -4.67
C LEU A 40 -27.07 38.22 -4.84
N THR A 41 -26.30 37.19 -4.49
CA THR A 41 -24.83 37.19 -4.68
C THR A 41 -24.37 35.92 -5.39
N THR A 42 -24.58 35.84 -6.71
CA THR A 42 -23.64 35.25 -7.70
C THR A 42 -24.29 35.16 -9.07
N THR A 43 -24.47 36.31 -9.73
CA THR A 43 -24.44 36.35 -11.19
C THR A 43 -23.59 37.53 -11.66
N THR A 44 -22.74 37.23 -12.66
CA THR A 44 -21.96 38.12 -13.52
C THR A 44 -20.69 38.78 -12.97
N SER A 45 -19.54 38.26 -13.43
CA SER A 45 -18.44 39.07 -13.96
C SER A 45 -17.44 38.17 -14.70
N ILE A 46 -17.63 38.12 -16.02
CA ILE A 46 -16.68 37.65 -17.03
C ILE A 46 -15.65 38.77 -17.27
N ASN A 47 -14.36 38.42 -17.36
CA ASN A 47 -13.37 38.95 -18.31
C ASN A 47 -12.07 38.13 -18.19
N LYS A 48 -11.77 37.24 -19.14
CA LYS A 48 -10.96 37.44 -20.36
C LYS A 48 -9.49 37.74 -20.07
N TRP A 49 -8.61 36.77 -20.29
CA TRP A 49 -7.32 36.95 -20.99
C TRP A 49 -7.03 35.72 -21.88
N THR A 50 -6.55 36.02 -23.07
CA THR A 50 -6.47 35.26 -24.32
C THR A 50 -5.19 34.44 -24.48
N THR A 51 -5.20 33.40 -25.33
CA THR A 51 -4.22 33.25 -26.43
C THR A 51 -4.69 32.25 -27.50
N ASN A 52 -4.83 32.81 -28.70
CA ASN A 52 -4.54 32.32 -30.05
C ASN A 52 -5.26 31.10 -30.65
N GLU A 53 -6.05 31.47 -31.66
CA GLU A 53 -6.53 30.70 -32.80
C GLU A 53 -5.37 30.08 -33.62
N TYR A 54 -5.58 28.84 -34.03
CA TYR A 54 -5.17 28.35 -35.34
C TYR A 54 -6.31 27.47 -35.86
N THR A 55 -7.05 27.99 -36.84
CA THR A 55 -7.96 27.22 -37.68
C THR A 55 -7.20 26.71 -38.90
N ASN A 56 -7.36 25.42 -39.21
CA ASN A 56 -7.80 24.97 -40.54
C ASN A 56 -8.06 23.46 -40.55
N ASP A 57 -9.31 23.13 -40.86
CA ASP A 57 -9.83 22.07 -41.73
C ASP A 57 -8.93 20.87 -42.06
N GLN A 58 -9.43 19.66 -41.83
CA GLN A 58 -10.12 18.88 -42.87
C GLN A 58 -10.74 17.58 -42.34
N ASN A 59 -11.94 17.30 -42.82
CA ASN A 59 -12.65 16.02 -42.70
C ASN A 59 -11.88 14.90 -43.40
N SER A 60 -11.66 13.77 -42.72
CA SER A 60 -11.57 12.44 -43.35
C SER A 60 -11.60 11.34 -42.29
N THR A 61 -12.64 10.51 -42.39
CA THR A 61 -12.77 9.14 -41.89
C THR A 61 -11.46 8.40 -41.60
N THR A 62 -11.31 7.89 -40.37
CA THR A 62 -11.02 6.47 -40.07
C THR A 62 -11.14 6.26 -38.56
N THR A 63 -12.16 5.51 -38.16
CA THR A 63 -12.22 4.80 -36.88
C THR A 63 -11.08 3.79 -36.81
N THR A 64 -10.07 4.01 -35.97
CA THR A 64 -9.27 2.99 -35.28
C THR A 64 -8.21 3.62 -34.37
N HIS A 65 -8.12 3.08 -33.15
CA HIS A 65 -6.98 3.06 -32.21
C HIS A 65 -7.24 3.68 -30.83
N PHE A 66 -7.92 2.92 -29.97
CA PHE A 66 -7.44 2.76 -28.60
C PHE A 66 -6.61 1.48 -28.56
N HIS A 67 -5.32 1.61 -28.25
CA HIS A 67 -4.39 0.49 -28.06
C HIS A 67 -4.36 0.20 -26.55
N PRO A 68 -4.95 -0.91 -26.06
CA PRO A 68 -4.85 -1.30 -24.66
C PRO A 68 -3.58 -2.15 -24.50
N LEU A 69 -2.42 -1.51 -24.39
CA LEU A 69 -1.19 -2.20 -24.02
C LEU A 69 -1.11 -2.32 -22.50
N LEU A 70 -1.71 -3.38 -21.98
CA LEU A 70 -1.28 -4.21 -20.83
C LEU A 70 -2.44 -5.14 -20.41
N LEU A 71 -2.93 -5.92 -21.36
CA LEU A 71 -3.66 -7.13 -21.03
C LEU A 71 -2.61 -8.15 -20.57
N LEU A 72 -2.56 -8.39 -19.26
CA LEU A 72 -1.94 -9.58 -18.70
C LEU A 72 -2.48 -10.80 -19.47
N ASN A 73 -1.60 -11.72 -19.82
CA ASN A 73 -2.01 -12.99 -20.37
C ASN A 73 -2.95 -13.66 -19.35
N LEU A 74 -4.21 -13.85 -19.71
CA LEU A 74 -5.26 -14.42 -18.84
C LEU A 74 -4.86 -15.80 -18.28
N GLU A 75 -3.91 -16.48 -18.92
CA GLU A 75 -3.38 -17.77 -18.51
C GLU A 75 -2.54 -17.74 -17.21
N ASP A 76 -1.79 -16.67 -16.92
CA ASP A 76 -1.00 -16.57 -15.67
C ASP A 76 -1.91 -16.47 -14.43
N VAL A 77 -3.12 -15.94 -14.64
CA VAL A 77 -4.15 -15.79 -13.61
C VAL A 77 -4.98 -17.08 -13.48
N TYR A 78 -5.12 -17.87 -14.54
CA TYR A 78 -5.97 -19.06 -14.55
C TYR A 78 -5.40 -20.25 -13.76
N HIS A 79 -4.10 -20.28 -13.49
CA HIS A 79 -3.47 -21.39 -12.76
C HIS A 79 -3.42 -21.25 -11.22
N ASN A 80 -3.72 -20.08 -10.65
CA ASN A 80 -3.75 -19.87 -9.20
C ASN A 80 -5.13 -19.46 -8.69
N ARG A 81 -6.01 -20.46 -8.50
CA ARG A 81 -7.17 -20.31 -7.62
C ARG A 81 -6.65 -20.20 -6.18
N TYR A 82 -6.35 -18.99 -5.73
CA TYR A 82 -5.54 -18.73 -4.54
C TYR A 82 -6.04 -19.45 -3.27
N ASN A 83 -5.33 -20.50 -2.90
CA ASN A 83 -5.36 -21.13 -1.58
C ASN A 83 -3.96 -21.68 -1.33
N CYS A 84 -3.16 -21.02 -0.49
CA CYS A 84 -1.75 -21.35 -0.24
C CYS A 84 -1.52 -22.60 0.63
N TYR A 85 -2.50 -23.51 0.72
CA TYR A 85 -2.37 -24.74 1.49
C TYR A 85 -1.32 -25.67 0.87
N GLY A 86 -0.16 -25.76 1.53
CA GLY A 86 0.81 -26.84 1.33
C GLY A 86 0.27 -28.15 1.89
N ARG A 87 0.21 -29.21 1.07
CA ARG A 87 -0.20 -30.56 1.46
C ARG A 87 0.69 -31.13 2.57
N ILE A 88 0.08 -31.71 3.61
CA ILE A 88 0.62 -32.92 4.24
C ILE A 88 -0.43 -34.02 4.09
N ASN A 89 -0.27 -34.86 3.07
CA ASN A 89 -0.47 -36.30 3.16
C ASN A 89 0.14 -36.97 1.93
N SER A 90 1.06 -37.88 2.21
CA SER A 90 1.74 -38.75 1.27
C SER A 90 0.73 -39.65 0.56
N LEU A 91 0.48 -39.38 -0.72
CA LEU A 91 -0.16 -40.35 -1.61
C LEU A 91 0.74 -40.55 -2.83
N ARG A 92 1.42 -41.70 -2.81
CA ARG A 92 2.10 -42.34 -3.94
C ARG A 92 1.22 -42.24 -5.18
N LEU A 93 1.68 -41.53 -6.20
CA LEU A 93 1.09 -41.58 -7.54
C LEU A 93 2.00 -42.41 -8.44
N ASN A 94 1.54 -43.64 -8.73
CA ASN A 94 2.09 -44.50 -9.77
C ASN A 94 1.94 -43.80 -11.13
N ARG A 95 3.07 -43.45 -11.75
CA ARG A 95 3.13 -42.84 -13.07
C ARG A 95 3.05 -43.94 -14.14
N LYS A 96 1.88 -44.15 -14.73
CA LYS A 96 1.80 -44.85 -16.03
C LYS A 96 2.20 -43.87 -17.13
N LYS A 97 3.28 -44.20 -17.84
CA LYS A 97 3.69 -43.55 -19.10
C LYS A 97 2.66 -43.84 -20.18
N THR A 98 2.15 -42.80 -20.83
CA THR A 98 1.63 -42.89 -22.20
C THR A 98 2.34 -41.86 -23.05
N ASN A 99 3.01 -42.35 -24.09
CA ASN A 99 3.66 -41.56 -25.12
C ASN A 99 2.57 -41.00 -26.06
N ASN A 100 2.59 -39.70 -26.33
CA ASN A 100 2.11 -39.16 -27.60
C ASN A 100 3.02 -38.00 -28.01
N LYS A 101 3.71 -38.20 -29.14
CA LYS A 101 4.49 -37.17 -29.83
C LYS A 101 3.53 -36.30 -30.63
N THR A 102 3.48 -35.01 -30.33
CA THR A 102 2.91 -34.01 -31.23
C THR A 102 4.03 -33.04 -31.61
N LEU A 103 4.38 -33.02 -32.90
CA LEU A 103 5.33 -32.10 -33.52
C LEU A 103 4.76 -30.68 -33.46
N ILE A 104 5.49 -29.76 -32.81
CA ILE A 104 5.20 -28.32 -32.86
C ILE A 104 6.26 -27.68 -33.76
N ILE A 105 5.80 -27.11 -34.88
CA ILE A 105 6.60 -26.28 -35.80
C ILE A 105 6.72 -24.88 -35.17
N PRO A 106 7.91 -24.30 -34.98
CA PRO A 106 8.03 -22.96 -34.41
C PRO A 106 7.73 -21.91 -35.48
N LEU A 107 6.63 -21.18 -35.32
CA LEU A 107 6.38 -19.94 -36.05
C LEU A 107 7.27 -18.84 -35.47
N LYS A 108 8.25 -18.36 -36.26
CA LYS A 108 9.00 -17.15 -35.98
C LYS A 108 8.09 -15.94 -36.19
N PHE A 109 7.68 -15.30 -35.09
CA PHE A 109 7.13 -13.95 -35.13
C PHE A 109 8.24 -12.95 -34.75
N ASN A 110 8.46 -11.96 -35.62
CA ASN A 110 9.34 -10.83 -35.34
C ASN A 110 8.79 -10.07 -34.12
N GLN A 111 9.59 -10.00 -33.05
CA GLN A 111 9.24 -9.24 -31.86
C GLN A 111 9.29 -7.73 -32.17
N PRO A 112 8.26 -6.95 -31.81
CA PRO A 112 8.37 -5.50 -31.80
C PRO A 112 9.35 -5.08 -30.70
N ASN A 113 10.09 -4.01 -30.95
CA ASN A 113 11.12 -3.47 -30.05
C ASN A 113 10.57 -3.31 -28.62
N LYS A 114 11.17 -4.03 -27.67
CA LYS A 114 10.88 -3.91 -26.24
C LYS A 114 11.12 -2.48 -25.78
N THR A 115 10.13 -1.89 -25.13
CA THR A 115 10.29 -0.66 -24.35
C THR A 115 11.30 -0.89 -23.21
N SER A 116 12.14 0.11 -22.92
CA SER A 116 13.27 0.05 -21.98
C SER A 116 12.96 -0.49 -20.57
N PHE A 117 11.70 -0.49 -20.13
CA PHE A 117 11.31 -1.03 -18.82
C PHE A 117 11.24 -2.56 -18.72
N GLU A 118 11.13 -3.30 -19.83
CA GLU A 118 11.10 -4.77 -19.79
C GLU A 118 12.48 -5.42 -19.57
N GLN A 119 13.56 -4.62 -19.56
CA GLN A 119 14.93 -5.13 -19.47
C GLN A 119 15.45 -5.28 -18.01
N ASN A 120 14.76 -4.73 -17.02
CA ASN A 120 15.24 -4.66 -15.63
C ASN A 120 14.48 -5.59 -14.66
N ILE A 121 14.17 -6.81 -15.10
CA ILE A 121 13.67 -7.84 -14.18
C ILE A 121 14.87 -8.35 -13.41
N ILE A 122 14.94 -7.97 -12.13
CA ILE A 122 15.93 -8.50 -11.20
C ILE A 122 15.74 -10.02 -11.12
N PRO A 123 16.80 -10.83 -11.30
CA PRO A 123 16.74 -12.28 -11.09
C PRO A 123 16.51 -12.53 -9.61
N TYR A 124 15.24 -12.60 -9.24
CA TYR A 124 14.77 -12.73 -7.88
C TYR A 124 14.30 -14.16 -7.65
N ASP A 125 14.87 -14.80 -6.63
CA ASP A 125 14.67 -16.22 -6.37
C ASP A 125 14.46 -16.47 -4.88
N TYR A 126 13.27 -16.10 -4.40
CA TYR A 126 12.85 -16.31 -3.02
C TYR A 126 12.98 -17.77 -2.57
N ASP A 127 12.87 -18.73 -3.49
CA ASP A 127 12.89 -20.16 -3.18
C ASP A 127 14.25 -20.65 -2.72
N ASN A 128 15.31 -20.05 -3.25
CA ASN A 128 16.68 -20.55 -3.06
C ASN A 128 17.35 -20.07 -1.77
N TRP A 129 16.69 -19.22 -0.98
CA TRP A 129 17.24 -18.72 0.27
C TRP A 129 16.90 -19.66 1.42
N GLN A 130 17.87 -19.90 2.30
CA GLN A 130 17.66 -20.72 3.48
C GLN A 130 16.96 -19.88 4.56
N SER A 131 16.13 -20.51 5.38
CA SER A 131 15.58 -19.83 6.56
C SER A 131 16.52 -20.02 7.73
N ALA A 132 17.01 -18.93 8.32
CA ALA A 132 17.73 -18.97 9.59
C ALA A 132 16.79 -19.45 10.71
N SER A 133 17.23 -20.37 11.57
CA SER A 133 16.42 -20.84 12.70
C SER A 133 16.15 -19.73 13.72
N SER A 134 17.15 -18.86 13.95
CA SER A 134 17.08 -17.74 14.89
C SER A 134 16.13 -16.62 14.44
N MET A 135 15.90 -16.49 13.13
CA MET A 135 15.06 -15.46 12.53
C MET A 135 14.43 -16.00 11.23
N PRO A 136 13.39 -16.85 11.36
CA PRO A 136 12.85 -17.60 10.24
C PRO A 136 12.00 -16.72 9.32
N ARG A 137 11.89 -17.16 8.06
CA ARG A 137 10.95 -16.53 7.11
C ARG A 137 9.52 -16.71 7.58
N LEU A 138 8.75 -15.61 7.55
CA LEU A 138 7.34 -15.64 7.94
C LEU A 138 6.39 -15.87 6.77
N VAL A 139 6.74 -15.37 5.59
CA VAL A 139 5.91 -15.51 4.39
C VAL A 139 6.34 -16.69 3.55
N THR A 140 5.39 -17.55 3.19
CA THR A 140 5.63 -18.63 2.21
C THR A 140 5.81 -18.04 0.80
N LYS A 141 6.40 -18.82 -0.11
CA LYS A 141 6.50 -18.45 -1.54
C LYS A 141 5.15 -18.04 -2.13
N CYS A 142 4.09 -18.79 -1.81
CA CYS A 142 2.75 -18.51 -2.34
C CYS A 142 2.23 -17.15 -1.84
N GLU A 143 2.42 -16.86 -0.54
CA GLU A 143 2.01 -15.60 0.07
C GLU A 143 2.84 -14.43 -0.46
N HIS A 144 4.16 -14.58 -0.59
CA HIS A 144 5.03 -13.57 -1.21
C HIS A 144 4.60 -13.25 -2.65
N ASN A 145 4.38 -14.26 -3.48
CA ASN A 145 3.91 -14.06 -4.85
C ASN A 145 2.54 -13.37 -4.91
N LEU A 146 1.66 -13.68 -3.95
CA LEU A 146 0.36 -13.01 -3.80
C LEU A 146 0.53 -11.53 -3.42
N MET A 147 1.42 -11.23 -2.48
CA MET A 147 1.78 -9.87 -2.09
C MET A 147 2.32 -9.06 -3.27
N MET A 148 3.25 -9.62 -4.05
CA MET A 148 3.77 -8.95 -5.26
C MET A 148 2.68 -8.71 -6.30
N GLN A 149 1.77 -9.66 -6.51
CA GLN A 149 0.63 -9.46 -7.42
C GLN A 149 -0.32 -8.36 -6.92
N LEU A 150 -0.60 -8.33 -5.61
CA LEU A 150 -1.44 -7.34 -4.98
C LEU A 150 -0.85 -5.93 -5.14
N LEU A 151 0.44 -5.77 -4.88
CA LEU A 151 1.18 -4.52 -5.09
C LEU A 151 1.19 -4.09 -6.56
N LYS A 152 1.45 -5.00 -7.50
CA LYS A 152 1.41 -4.70 -8.93
C LYS A 152 0.06 -4.17 -9.37
N ARG A 153 -1.03 -4.76 -8.87
CA ARG A 153 -2.39 -4.31 -9.19
C ARG A 153 -2.70 -2.95 -8.58
N PHE A 154 -2.27 -2.70 -7.35
CA PHE A 154 -2.43 -1.39 -6.72
C PHE A 154 -1.58 -0.31 -7.41
N ASP A 155 -0.35 -0.60 -7.80
CA ASP A 155 0.51 0.29 -8.60
C ASP A 155 -0.14 0.64 -9.95
N GLN A 156 -0.74 -0.34 -10.64
CA GLN A 156 -1.50 -0.10 -11.88
C GLN A 156 -2.72 0.80 -11.66
N LEU A 157 -3.49 0.56 -10.58
CA LEU A 157 -4.63 1.40 -10.19
C LEU A 157 -4.18 2.84 -9.95
N THR A 158 -3.17 3.04 -9.11
CA THR A 158 -2.68 4.37 -8.75
C THR A 158 -2.10 5.12 -9.95
N LYS A 159 -1.38 4.45 -10.85
CA LYS A 159 -0.93 5.03 -12.13
C LYS A 159 -2.10 5.46 -13.02
N LYS A 160 -3.10 4.58 -13.20
CA LYS A 160 -4.31 4.87 -14.02
C LYS A 160 -5.05 6.13 -13.54
N TYR A 161 -5.11 6.33 -12.23
CA TYR A 161 -5.83 7.45 -11.62
C TYR A 161 -4.93 8.60 -11.15
N SER A 162 -3.64 8.57 -11.48
CA SER A 162 -2.62 9.56 -11.07
C SER A 162 -2.66 9.85 -9.57
N LEU A 163 -2.57 8.77 -8.78
CA LEU A 163 -2.49 8.78 -7.33
C LEU A 163 -1.04 8.47 -6.93
N GLU A 164 -0.41 9.37 -6.19
CA GLU A 164 0.95 9.15 -5.69
C GLU A 164 0.91 8.43 -4.35
N TYR A 165 1.81 7.45 -4.18
CA TYR A 165 2.05 6.74 -2.93
C TYR A 165 3.55 6.42 -2.83
N MET A 166 4.01 5.94 -1.69
CA MET A 166 5.37 5.45 -1.52
C MET A 166 5.46 4.29 -0.52
N MET A 167 6.47 3.44 -0.66
CA MET A 167 6.84 2.45 0.36
C MET A 167 7.38 3.17 1.61
N ILE A 168 7.02 2.67 2.78
CA ILE A 168 7.50 3.16 4.09
C ILE A 168 7.82 2.01 5.04
N ASP A 169 8.37 2.36 6.21
CA ASP A 169 8.56 1.46 7.36
C ASP A 169 9.22 0.12 6.99
N GLY A 170 8.67 -1.02 7.41
CA GLY A 170 9.25 -2.35 7.17
C GLY A 170 9.41 -2.67 5.68
N THR A 171 8.48 -2.21 4.85
CA THR A 171 8.53 -2.40 3.39
C THR A 171 9.66 -1.62 2.74
N LEU A 172 9.83 -0.35 3.13
CA LEU A 172 10.95 0.46 2.64
C LEU A 172 12.29 -0.10 3.13
N LEU A 173 12.34 -0.58 4.38
CA LEU A 173 13.53 -1.20 4.94
C LEU A 173 13.87 -2.50 4.21
N GLY A 174 12.89 -3.31 3.87
CA GLY A 174 13.07 -4.46 3.00
C GLY A 174 13.68 -4.06 1.65
N SER A 175 13.06 -3.11 0.95
CA SER A 175 13.57 -2.59 -0.31
C SER A 175 15.00 -2.03 -0.18
N TRP A 176 15.33 -1.43 0.95
CA TRP A 176 16.67 -0.92 1.24
C TRP A 176 17.66 -2.06 1.53
N ARG A 177 17.31 -3.01 2.38
CA ARG A 177 18.26 -3.97 2.94
C ARG A 177 18.36 -5.26 2.13
N HIS A 178 17.28 -5.66 1.45
CA HIS A 178 17.14 -6.95 0.79
C HIS A 178 16.72 -6.85 -0.68
N HIS A 179 16.43 -5.63 -1.17
CA HIS A 179 15.72 -5.40 -2.43
C HIS A 179 14.40 -6.20 -2.54
N ASP A 180 13.79 -6.53 -1.40
CA ASP A 180 12.59 -7.36 -1.25
C ASP A 180 11.97 -7.15 0.13
N LEU A 181 10.95 -7.89 0.55
CA LEU A 181 10.46 -7.87 1.92
C LEU A 181 11.57 -8.30 2.90
N ILE A 182 11.48 -7.83 4.13
CA ILE A 182 12.29 -8.36 5.22
C ILE A 182 11.89 -9.83 5.42
N PRO A 183 12.83 -10.80 5.44
CA PRO A 183 12.47 -12.22 5.44
C PRO A 183 11.53 -12.63 6.59
N TRP A 184 11.69 -12.01 7.75
CA TRP A 184 10.93 -12.26 8.98
C TRP A 184 9.82 -11.22 9.24
N ASP A 185 9.38 -10.50 8.21
CA ASP A 185 8.25 -9.59 8.25
C ASP A 185 7.10 -10.14 7.39
N ASP A 186 5.85 -9.94 7.82
CA ASP A 186 4.68 -10.61 7.24
C ASP A 186 3.63 -9.68 6.62
N ASP A 187 3.87 -8.38 6.54
CA ASP A 187 2.98 -7.44 5.86
C ASP A 187 3.72 -6.40 5.02
N ILE A 188 2.94 -5.45 4.48
CA ILE A 188 3.42 -4.40 3.59
C ILE A 188 2.78 -3.08 3.97
N ASP A 189 3.59 -2.03 4.06
CA ASP A 189 3.19 -0.67 4.40
C ASP A 189 3.43 0.30 3.25
N LEU A 190 2.38 1.02 2.88
CA LEU A 190 2.42 2.10 1.90
C LEU A 190 1.89 3.40 2.52
N LEU A 191 2.41 4.54 2.07
CA LEU A 191 2.00 5.86 2.52
C LEU A 191 1.42 6.70 1.36
N MET A 192 0.28 7.35 1.60
CA MET A 192 -0.40 8.22 0.62
C MET A 192 -0.87 9.53 1.26
N SER A 193 -0.94 10.63 0.48
CA SER A 193 -1.45 11.89 1.00
C SER A 193 -2.93 11.77 1.37
N VAL A 194 -3.32 12.29 2.55
CA VAL A 194 -4.73 12.38 2.98
C VAL A 194 -5.62 13.09 1.95
N ARG A 195 -5.06 14.01 1.16
CA ARG A 195 -5.78 14.75 0.11
C ARG A 195 -6.24 13.85 -1.04
N LEU A 196 -5.63 12.66 -1.19
CA LEU A 196 -5.96 11.71 -2.25
C LEU A 196 -7.04 10.71 -1.82
N LYS A 197 -7.43 10.64 -0.54
CA LYS A 197 -8.44 9.69 -0.01
C LYS A 197 -9.73 9.65 -0.85
N HIS A 198 -10.30 10.82 -1.18
CA HIS A 198 -11.54 10.87 -1.95
C HIS A 198 -11.37 10.33 -3.38
N ARG A 199 -10.28 10.70 -4.06
CA ARG A 199 -9.97 10.22 -5.41
C ARG A 199 -9.67 8.71 -5.42
N LEU A 200 -8.97 8.21 -4.40
CA LEU A 200 -8.75 6.79 -4.20
C LEU A 200 -10.07 6.03 -4.06
N ASN A 201 -10.98 6.51 -3.20
CA ASN A 201 -12.30 5.88 -3.03
C ASN A 201 -13.12 5.85 -4.33
N MET A 202 -13.10 6.93 -5.11
CA MET A 202 -13.73 6.94 -6.43
C MET A 202 -13.07 5.93 -7.39
N ALA A 203 -11.74 5.87 -7.43
CA ALA A 203 -11.01 4.91 -8.27
C ALA A 203 -11.36 3.46 -7.91
N ILE A 204 -11.40 3.14 -6.62
CA ILE A 204 -11.80 1.82 -6.11
C ILE A 204 -13.23 1.47 -6.54
N GLN A 205 -14.17 2.41 -6.41
CA GLN A 205 -15.56 2.20 -6.78
C GLN A 205 -15.73 1.96 -8.29
N LEU A 206 -14.99 2.70 -9.12
CA LEU A 206 -15.01 2.55 -10.57
C LEU A 206 -14.45 1.19 -11.02
N GLU A 207 -13.37 0.72 -10.41
CA GLU A 207 -12.78 -0.59 -10.77
C GLU A 207 -13.58 -1.78 -10.22
N SER A 208 -14.25 -1.63 -9.08
CA SER A 208 -15.06 -2.68 -8.43
C SER A 208 -16.18 -3.24 -9.32
N SER A 209 -16.58 -2.52 -10.36
CA SER A 209 -17.68 -2.92 -11.27
C SER A 209 -17.22 -3.76 -12.47
N SER A 210 -15.92 -3.97 -12.67
CA SER A 210 -15.36 -4.43 -13.95
C SER A 210 -14.50 -5.70 -13.90
N SER A 211 -14.34 -6.37 -12.75
CA SER A 211 -13.40 -7.50 -12.64
C SER A 211 -13.85 -8.59 -11.65
N PRO A 212 -13.71 -9.89 -11.98
CA PRO A 212 -13.83 -10.97 -11.01
C PRO A 212 -12.62 -11.09 -10.05
N TYR A 213 -11.58 -10.27 -10.22
CA TYR A 213 -10.35 -10.24 -9.42
C TYR A 213 -10.31 -9.02 -8.50
N ASN A 214 -11.33 -8.87 -7.66
CA ASN A 214 -11.52 -7.68 -6.84
C ASN A 214 -10.47 -7.58 -5.73
N ILE A 215 -9.71 -6.49 -5.76
CA ILE A 215 -9.07 -5.98 -4.55
C ILE A 215 -10.19 -5.42 -3.68
N GLU A 216 -10.37 -6.00 -2.52
CA GLU A 216 -11.25 -5.46 -1.49
C GLU A 216 -10.46 -4.47 -0.66
N PHE A 217 -11.08 -3.33 -0.38
CA PHE A 217 -10.54 -2.30 0.49
C PHE A 217 -11.35 -2.30 1.77
N HIS A 218 -10.68 -2.52 2.89
CA HIS A 218 -11.26 -2.43 4.21
C HIS A 218 -10.72 -1.18 4.92
N ARG A 219 -11.63 -0.27 5.25
CA ARG A 219 -11.34 0.88 6.09
C ARG A 219 -11.44 0.47 7.56
N ARG A 220 -10.35 0.57 8.31
CA ARG A 220 -10.36 0.29 9.76
C ARG A 220 -11.00 1.48 10.49
N TRP A 221 -12.26 1.33 10.92
CA TRP A 221 -13.05 2.37 11.62
C TRP A 221 -13.12 2.15 13.13
N ASP A 222 -12.74 0.96 13.58
CA ASP A 222 -12.73 0.47 14.96
C ASP A 222 -11.44 0.83 15.71
N SER A 223 -10.44 1.37 15.00
CA SER A 223 -9.35 2.09 15.63
C SER A 223 -9.86 3.44 16.18
N PRO A 224 -9.21 4.03 17.21
CA PRO A 224 -9.39 5.44 17.50
C PRO A 224 -9.33 6.23 16.18
N LYS A 225 -10.09 7.33 16.04
CA LYS A 225 -10.04 8.22 14.84
C LYS A 225 -8.60 8.58 14.44
N GLU A 226 -7.68 8.41 15.38
CA GLU A 226 -6.24 8.55 15.27
C GLU A 226 -5.53 7.60 14.26
N PHE A 227 -6.12 6.48 13.84
CA PHE A 227 -5.45 5.46 13.00
C PHE A 227 -6.33 4.98 11.83
N GLU A 228 -6.92 5.90 11.07
CA GLU A 228 -7.62 5.51 9.85
C GLU A 228 -6.62 5.16 8.74
N TYR A 229 -6.37 3.87 8.58
CA TYR A 229 -5.64 3.31 7.44
C TYR A 229 -6.51 2.28 6.72
N TYR A 230 -6.16 2.00 5.47
CA TYR A 230 -6.89 1.04 4.64
C TYR A 230 -6.10 -0.25 4.58
N LYS A 231 -6.76 -1.38 4.74
CA LYS A 231 -6.20 -2.68 4.36
C LYS A 231 -6.74 -3.03 2.99
N PHE A 232 -5.89 -3.44 2.07
CA PHE A 232 -6.36 -3.99 0.80
C PHE A 232 -5.77 -5.36 0.52
N TYR A 233 -6.59 -6.23 -0.07
CA TYR A 233 -6.30 -7.65 -0.24
C TYR A 233 -7.15 -8.21 -1.38
N PHE A 234 -6.76 -9.36 -1.94
CA PHE A 234 -7.64 -10.05 -2.88
C PHE A 234 -8.85 -10.64 -2.16
N SER A 235 -10.04 -10.49 -2.75
CA SER A 235 -11.29 -11.07 -2.24
C SER A 235 -11.21 -12.60 -2.05
N THR A 236 -10.35 -13.27 -2.82
CA THR A 236 -10.11 -14.72 -2.76
C THR A 236 -9.07 -15.13 -1.73
N SER A 237 -8.35 -14.18 -1.11
CA SER A 237 -7.34 -14.50 -0.10
C SER A 237 -7.97 -15.21 1.12
N PRO A 238 -7.26 -16.14 1.78
CA PRO A 238 -7.75 -16.77 3.00
C PRO A 238 -7.92 -15.74 4.15
N ARG A 239 -8.81 -16.06 5.07
CA ARG A 239 -8.96 -15.32 6.33
C ARG A 239 -8.35 -16.15 7.46
N TYR A 240 -7.37 -15.59 8.16
CA TYR A 240 -6.63 -16.26 9.24
C TYR A 240 -6.94 -15.72 10.64
N SER A 241 -7.67 -14.61 10.74
CA SER A 241 -8.05 -13.98 12.00
C SER A 241 -9.56 -13.73 12.07
N GLN A 242 -10.04 -13.26 13.22
CA GLN A 242 -11.45 -12.90 13.43
C GLN A 242 -11.86 -11.59 12.73
N TYR A 243 -10.88 -10.84 12.23
CA TYR A 243 -11.10 -9.55 11.60
C TYR A 243 -11.66 -9.70 10.17
N PRO A 244 -12.35 -8.68 9.65
CA PRO A 244 -13.04 -8.79 8.36
C PRO A 244 -12.08 -8.91 7.16
N TRP A 245 -10.82 -8.49 7.30
CA TRP A 245 -9.83 -8.56 6.22
C TRP A 245 -9.27 -9.98 5.99
N ARG A 246 -8.59 -10.14 4.85
CA ARG A 246 -7.97 -11.39 4.41
C ARG A 246 -6.47 -11.18 4.27
N TYR A 247 -5.71 -12.27 4.31
CA TYR A 247 -4.26 -12.23 4.22
C TYR A 247 -3.76 -13.05 3.03
N PRO A 248 -2.72 -12.62 2.31
CA PRO A 248 -1.94 -11.41 2.55
C PRO A 248 -2.70 -10.12 2.23
N PHE A 249 -2.34 -9.04 2.92
CA PHE A 249 -2.87 -7.69 2.73
C PHE A 249 -1.74 -6.67 2.63
N VAL A 250 -2.10 -5.45 2.26
CA VAL A 250 -1.26 -4.26 2.34
C VAL A 250 -1.95 -3.23 3.22
N ASP A 251 -1.20 -2.62 4.12
CA ASP A 251 -1.62 -1.49 4.93
C ASP A 251 -1.28 -0.19 4.18
N LEU A 252 -2.31 0.60 3.88
CA LEU A 252 -2.23 1.90 3.25
C LEU A 252 -2.51 2.98 4.28
N ILE A 253 -1.42 3.58 4.75
CA ILE A 253 -1.39 4.64 5.75
C ILE A 253 -1.49 6.00 5.05
N PHE A 254 -2.00 7.00 5.75
CA PHE A 254 -2.13 8.35 5.22
C PHE A 254 -1.27 9.37 5.95
N TYR A 255 -0.74 10.34 5.20
CA TYR A 255 0.01 11.46 5.75
C TYR A 255 -0.69 12.81 5.55
N HIS A 256 -0.47 13.69 6.52
CA HIS A 256 -0.71 15.13 6.44
C HIS A 256 0.58 15.85 6.10
N GLU A 257 0.46 17.09 5.63
CA GLU A 257 1.62 17.87 5.24
C GLU A 257 1.43 19.36 5.51
N ASN A 258 2.54 20.05 5.76
CA ASN A 258 2.64 21.49 5.66
C ASN A 258 3.61 21.86 4.52
N LYS A 259 4.14 23.09 4.52
CA LYS A 259 5.07 23.55 3.49
C LYS A 259 6.38 22.74 3.45
N THR A 260 6.86 22.26 4.58
CA THR A 260 8.22 21.70 4.73
C THR A 260 8.24 20.24 5.16
N HIS A 261 7.19 19.74 5.82
CA HIS A 261 7.16 18.40 6.41
C HIS A 261 5.91 17.62 6.03
N ILE A 262 6.01 16.30 6.15
CA ILE A 262 4.90 15.36 6.18
C ILE A 262 4.89 14.62 7.51
N TRP A 263 3.74 14.10 7.93
CA TRP A 263 3.63 13.20 9.08
C TRP A 263 2.45 12.26 8.91
N GLN A 264 2.56 11.04 9.43
CA GLN A 264 1.44 10.10 9.44
C GLN A 264 0.28 10.69 10.24
N GLU A 265 -0.94 10.36 9.84
CA GLU A 265 -2.16 10.85 10.47
C GLU A 265 -2.11 10.64 12.00
N ASN A 266 -2.27 11.73 12.75
CA ASN A 266 -2.22 11.80 14.22
C ASN A 266 -0.89 11.39 14.88
N MET A 267 0.19 11.21 14.11
CA MET A 267 1.52 10.90 14.61
C MET A 267 2.52 12.05 14.39
N GLN A 268 2.07 13.30 14.40
CA GLN A 268 2.91 14.45 14.04
C GLN A 268 4.21 14.54 14.86
N TYR A 269 4.16 14.24 16.16
CA TYR A 269 5.33 14.34 17.03
C TYR A 269 6.37 13.22 16.81
N ILE A 270 5.97 12.09 16.23
CA ILE A 270 6.80 10.88 16.13
C ILE A 270 7.22 10.60 14.67
N SER A 271 6.40 11.03 13.70
CA SER A 271 6.57 10.71 12.28
C SER A 271 6.75 11.95 11.39
N SER A 272 7.13 13.10 11.96
CA SER A 272 7.37 14.32 11.19
C SER A 272 8.70 14.22 10.43
N ILE A 273 8.60 14.21 9.10
CA ILE A 273 9.76 14.05 8.20
C ILE A 273 9.81 15.22 7.23
N SER A 274 11.00 15.76 7.00
CA SER A 274 11.20 16.82 6.02
C SER A 274 10.89 16.32 4.61
N LYS A 275 10.09 17.08 3.86
CA LYS A 275 9.80 16.81 2.44
C LYS A 275 11.06 16.73 1.60
N GLN A 276 12.12 17.43 2.02
CA GLN A 276 13.41 17.38 1.35
C GLN A 276 14.12 16.03 1.47
N HIS A 277 13.70 15.11 2.34
CA HIS A 277 14.24 13.75 2.43
C HIS A 277 13.38 12.75 1.65
N ILE A 278 12.13 13.12 1.37
CA ILE A 278 11.13 12.29 0.70
C ILE A 278 11.09 12.55 -0.81
N PHE A 279 10.98 13.82 -1.21
CA PHE A 279 10.62 14.20 -2.58
C PHE A 279 11.80 14.80 -3.38
N PRO A 280 11.82 14.64 -4.72
CA PRO A 280 10.88 13.83 -5.52
C PRO A 280 11.03 12.34 -5.21
N LEU A 281 9.97 11.54 -5.35
CA LEU A 281 10.05 10.10 -5.12
C LEU A 281 10.98 9.44 -6.13
N GLN A 282 11.61 8.34 -5.73
CA GLN A 282 12.43 7.49 -6.58
C GLN A 282 11.86 6.07 -6.62
N PHE A 283 12.09 5.35 -7.71
CA PHE A 283 11.70 3.95 -7.80
C PHE A 283 12.80 3.07 -7.22
N ARG A 284 12.45 2.16 -6.31
CA ARG A 284 13.37 1.18 -5.74
C ARG A 284 12.85 -0.25 -5.94
N PRO A 285 13.74 -1.25 -5.97
CA PRO A 285 13.32 -2.64 -6.13
C PRO A 285 12.61 -3.15 -4.87
N LEU A 286 11.55 -3.92 -5.08
CA LEU A 286 10.90 -4.74 -4.07
C LEU A 286 10.49 -6.06 -4.74
N GLY A 287 11.35 -7.06 -4.63
CA GLY A 287 11.21 -8.34 -5.28
C GLY A 287 11.20 -8.23 -6.79
N SER A 288 10.07 -8.59 -7.40
CA SER A 288 9.88 -8.52 -8.85
C SER A 288 9.41 -7.14 -9.35
N LEU A 289 9.23 -6.17 -8.44
CA LEU A 289 8.66 -4.86 -8.74
C LEU A 289 9.66 -3.74 -8.53
N TRP A 290 9.38 -2.61 -9.19
CA TRP A 290 10.00 -1.32 -8.94
C TRP A 290 8.91 -0.36 -8.50
N LEU A 291 8.95 0.08 -7.23
CA LEU A 291 7.89 0.86 -6.61
C LEU A 291 8.40 2.21 -6.10
N PRO A 292 7.53 3.24 -6.00
CA PRO A 292 7.94 4.54 -5.48
C PRO A 292 8.38 4.46 -4.01
N ALA A 293 9.43 5.18 -3.67
CA ALA A 293 10.06 5.28 -2.35
C ALA A 293 10.55 6.72 -2.11
N PRO A 294 10.76 7.12 -0.84
CA PRO A 294 11.50 8.33 -0.52
C PRO A 294 12.84 8.39 -1.26
N LYS A 295 13.25 9.56 -1.74
CA LYS A 295 14.57 9.70 -2.42
C LYS A 295 15.75 9.36 -1.52
N SER A 296 15.61 9.55 -0.21
CA SER A 296 16.63 9.18 0.77
C SER A 296 15.99 8.29 1.82
N PRO A 297 15.98 6.95 1.59
CA PRO A 297 15.51 6.02 2.61
C PRO A 297 16.30 6.12 3.91
N HIS A 298 17.63 6.35 3.84
CA HIS A 298 18.45 6.59 5.03
C HIS A 298 17.91 7.75 5.87
N ASP A 299 17.71 8.93 5.27
CA ASP A 299 17.21 10.10 6.01
C ASP A 299 15.77 9.89 6.50
N TYR A 300 14.95 9.10 5.78
CA TYR A 300 13.64 8.66 6.27
C TYR A 300 13.78 7.89 7.60
N PHE A 301 14.61 6.85 7.64
CA PHE A 301 14.78 6.02 8.84
C PHE A 301 15.32 6.82 10.03
N ILE A 302 16.31 7.68 9.80
CA ILE A 302 16.83 8.56 10.85
C ILE A 302 15.74 9.51 11.38
N SER A 303 14.87 10.03 10.50
CA SER A 303 13.80 10.95 10.89
C SER A 303 12.72 10.29 11.77
N VAL A 304 12.53 8.96 11.66
CA VAL A 304 11.61 8.18 12.51
C VAL A 304 12.33 7.44 13.65
N ASN A 305 13.54 7.90 14.00
CA ASN A 305 14.36 7.37 15.09
C ASN A 305 14.78 5.89 14.92
N TRP A 306 14.84 5.40 13.69
CA TRP A 306 15.40 4.09 13.36
C TRP A 306 16.87 4.27 13.03
N THR A 307 17.71 4.50 14.05
CA THR A 307 19.14 4.81 13.86
C THR A 307 20.01 3.57 13.72
N THR A 308 19.54 2.42 14.21
CA THR A 308 20.24 1.12 14.17
C THR A 308 19.82 0.25 12.98
N TYR A 309 18.93 0.78 12.14
CA TYR A 309 18.20 0.05 11.10
C TYR A 309 19.06 -0.65 10.04
N ASP A 310 20.35 -0.35 9.91
CA ASP A 310 21.18 -0.99 8.87
C ASP A 310 21.93 -2.21 9.40
N TYR A 311 22.30 -2.20 10.70
CA TYR A 311 23.11 -3.25 11.33
C TYR A 311 22.36 -4.09 12.36
N GLU A 312 21.22 -3.60 12.85
CA GLU A 312 20.36 -4.30 13.79
C GLU A 312 19.13 -4.90 13.08
N CYS A 313 19.02 -6.22 13.16
CA CYS A 313 17.92 -6.98 12.61
C CYS A 313 16.91 -7.23 13.72
N PHE A 314 15.74 -6.62 13.60
CA PHE A 314 14.66 -6.65 14.58
C PHE A 314 13.49 -7.48 14.06
N ASN A 315 13.02 -8.40 14.89
CA ASN A 315 11.83 -9.21 14.66
C ASN A 315 10.71 -8.70 15.58
N GLY A 316 9.79 -7.93 15.00
CA GLY A 316 8.67 -7.34 15.73
C GLY A 316 7.77 -8.40 16.37
N PRO A 317 7.12 -8.10 17.51
CA PRO A 317 6.36 -9.09 18.27
C PRO A 317 5.00 -9.43 17.66
N TRP A 318 4.51 -8.69 16.67
CA TRP A 318 3.19 -8.88 16.06
C TRP A 318 3.26 -9.81 14.85
N SER A 319 2.28 -10.70 14.69
CA SER A 319 2.03 -11.40 13.44
C SER A 319 0.80 -10.80 12.78
N HIS A 320 1.00 -10.16 11.64
CA HIS A 320 -0.07 -9.56 10.85
C HIS A 320 -0.96 -10.62 10.20
N LYS A 321 -0.41 -11.79 9.86
CA LYS A 321 -1.18 -12.93 9.35
C LYS A 321 -2.31 -13.35 10.29
N TYR A 322 -2.00 -13.47 11.58
CA TYR A 322 -2.96 -13.94 12.59
C TYR A 322 -3.59 -12.80 13.40
N GLU A 323 -3.15 -11.55 13.20
CA GLU A 323 -3.54 -10.36 13.96
C GLU A 323 -3.44 -10.58 15.48
N ARG A 324 -2.26 -11.05 15.92
CA ARG A 324 -1.96 -11.31 17.34
C ARG A 324 -0.45 -11.24 17.59
N ILE A 325 -0.08 -11.12 18.87
CA ILE A 325 1.31 -11.27 19.30
C ILE A 325 1.80 -12.68 18.90
N LYS A 326 3.00 -12.76 18.32
CA LYS A 326 3.68 -14.02 17.98
C LYS A 326 3.81 -14.87 19.24
N ASP A 327 3.51 -16.15 19.13
CA ASP A 327 3.70 -17.09 20.23
C ASP A 327 5.19 -17.06 20.60
N ILE A 328 5.51 -16.50 21.78
CA ILE A 328 6.88 -16.43 22.29
C ILE A 328 7.27 -17.87 22.60
N ASP A 329 8.08 -18.47 21.73
CA ASP A 329 8.68 -19.75 22.04
C ASP A 329 9.66 -19.53 23.20
N TYR A 330 9.32 -20.03 24.38
CA TYR A 330 10.15 -19.95 25.59
C TYR A 330 11.45 -20.77 25.48
N SER A 331 11.72 -21.38 24.32
CA SER A 331 12.90 -22.19 24.00
C SER A 331 14.21 -21.39 23.90
N ASN A 332 14.20 -20.05 24.04
CA ASN A 332 15.37 -19.15 23.88
C ASN A 332 16.01 -19.15 22.47
N GLU A 333 15.44 -19.84 21.48
CA GLU A 333 16.02 -19.92 20.13
C GLU A 333 15.67 -18.71 19.23
N LEU A 334 14.52 -18.06 19.47
CA LEU A 334 14.09 -16.89 18.71
C LEU A 334 14.63 -15.60 19.33
N LYS A 335 15.43 -14.85 18.56
CA LYS A 335 15.92 -13.52 18.98
C LYS A 335 14.95 -12.44 18.52
N SER A 336 14.54 -11.54 19.43
CA SER A 336 13.81 -10.32 19.05
C SER A 336 14.70 -9.35 18.27
N THR A 337 16.00 -9.37 18.57
CA THR A 337 17.00 -8.47 18.00
C THR A 337 18.33 -9.19 17.86
N MET A 338 19.03 -8.99 16.75
CA MET A 338 20.38 -9.51 16.53
C MET A 338 21.19 -8.64 15.57
N ASN A 339 22.50 -8.87 15.50
CA ASN A 339 23.32 -8.21 14.48
C ASN A 339 23.00 -8.80 13.10
N CYS A 340 22.71 -7.95 12.12
CA CYS A 340 22.35 -8.40 10.78
C CYS A 340 23.43 -9.23 10.09
N ASN A 341 24.71 -9.03 10.43
CA ASN A 341 25.82 -9.81 9.87
C ASN A 341 25.68 -11.32 10.15
N GLU A 342 25.05 -11.70 11.27
CA GLU A 342 24.76 -13.12 11.59
C GLU A 342 23.79 -13.77 10.59
N LEU A 343 23.13 -12.99 9.74
CA LEU A 343 22.11 -13.44 8.79
C LEU A 343 22.57 -13.41 7.32
N HIS A 344 23.77 -12.88 7.03
CA HIS A 344 24.28 -12.73 5.65
C HIS A 344 24.51 -14.07 4.91
N GLU A 345 24.64 -15.18 5.65
CA GLU A 345 24.75 -16.52 5.07
C GLU A 345 23.38 -17.08 4.62
N PHE A 346 22.29 -16.65 5.26
CA PHE A 346 20.95 -17.20 5.05
C PHE A 346 20.12 -16.36 4.07
N TYR A 347 20.24 -15.04 4.18
CA TYR A 347 19.44 -14.09 3.43
C TYR A 347 20.32 -13.12 2.66
N PRO A 348 19.83 -12.57 1.54
CA PRO A 348 20.57 -11.56 0.81
C PRO A 348 20.50 -10.21 1.50
N PHE A 349 21.63 -9.50 1.51
CA PHE A 349 21.75 -8.14 2.00
C PHE A 349 22.36 -7.23 0.94
N VAL A 350 21.94 -5.97 0.94
CA VAL A 350 22.44 -4.96 0.02
C VAL A 350 23.70 -4.33 0.59
N GLU A 351 24.81 -4.52 -0.09
CA GLU A 351 26.06 -3.83 0.17
C GLU A 351 26.14 -2.56 -0.69
N ARG A 352 26.50 -1.43 -0.08
CA ARG A 352 26.59 -0.14 -0.75
C ARG A 352 28.03 0.33 -0.85
N SER A 353 28.43 0.77 -2.04
CA SER A 353 29.71 1.45 -2.23
C SER A 353 29.55 2.95 -2.06
N LEU A 354 30.30 3.54 -1.12
CA LEU A 354 30.34 5.00 -0.92
C LEU A 354 30.92 5.75 -2.12
N THR A 355 31.72 5.10 -2.96
CA THR A 355 32.45 5.76 -4.05
C THR A 355 31.73 5.66 -5.40
N ASN A 356 31.01 4.56 -5.65
CA ASN A 356 30.54 4.24 -7.00
C ASN A 356 29.03 4.37 -7.19
N LYS A 357 28.27 4.79 -6.17
CA LYS A 357 26.79 4.82 -6.18
C LYS A 357 26.18 3.50 -6.70
N GLU A 358 26.75 2.38 -6.24
CA GLU A 358 26.29 1.03 -6.59
C GLU A 358 25.68 0.35 -5.36
N GLU A 359 24.56 -0.34 -5.57
CA GLU A 359 23.94 -1.25 -4.62
C GLU A 359 24.14 -2.69 -5.12
N ARG A 360 24.77 -3.54 -4.31
CA ARG A 360 25.08 -4.94 -4.65
C ARG A 360 24.25 -5.84 -3.76
N LEU A 361 23.38 -6.67 -4.33
CA LEU A 361 22.69 -7.68 -3.54
C LEU A 361 23.63 -8.88 -3.35
N VAL A 362 24.01 -9.18 -2.12
CA VAL A 362 24.99 -10.20 -1.75
C VAL A 362 24.35 -11.23 -0.83
N ILE A 363 24.61 -12.51 -1.07
CA ILE A 363 24.26 -13.60 -0.14
C ILE A 363 25.42 -14.58 -0.09
N ASN A 364 25.85 -14.94 1.13
CA ASN A 364 26.99 -15.82 1.36
C ASN A 364 28.24 -15.40 0.54
N GLY A 365 28.58 -14.10 0.61
CA GLY A 365 29.69 -13.48 -0.14
C GLY A 365 29.55 -13.43 -1.66
N THR A 366 28.44 -13.94 -2.22
CA THR A 366 28.21 -13.99 -3.66
C THR A 366 27.30 -12.83 -4.09
N VAL A 367 27.81 -11.96 -4.97
CA VAL A 367 27.00 -10.92 -5.62
C VAL A 367 25.99 -11.57 -6.57
N LYS A 368 24.70 -11.34 -6.33
CA LYS A 368 23.61 -11.84 -7.19
C LYS A 368 23.35 -10.91 -8.37
N TYR A 369 23.34 -9.61 -8.10
CA TYR A 369 23.27 -8.58 -9.12
C TYR A 369 23.68 -7.23 -8.52
N ILE A 370 23.90 -6.25 -9.39
CA ILE A 370 24.30 -4.89 -9.04
C ILE A 370 23.29 -3.95 -9.67
N ILE A 371 22.79 -2.99 -8.88
CA ILE A 371 22.02 -1.86 -9.36
C ILE A 371 22.91 -0.63 -9.31
N ARG A 372 22.88 0.17 -10.37
CA ARG A 372 23.67 1.40 -10.46
C ARG A 372 22.75 2.60 -10.43
N MET A 373 23.12 3.62 -9.66
CA MET A 373 22.42 4.91 -9.72
C MET A 373 23.11 5.83 -10.74
N ASN A 374 22.47 6.03 -11.90
CA ASN A 374 22.88 7.00 -12.91
C ASN A 374 21.95 8.20 -12.88
N ASN A 375 22.49 9.42 -12.72
CA ASN A 375 21.72 10.67 -12.66
C ASN A 375 20.53 10.63 -11.67
N ASP A 376 20.76 10.06 -10.47
CA ASP A 376 19.76 9.87 -9.41
C ASP A 376 18.55 9.02 -9.82
N LYS A 377 18.72 8.16 -10.84
CA LYS A 377 17.80 7.11 -11.24
C LYS A 377 18.50 5.76 -11.15
N TYR A 378 17.79 4.74 -10.69
CA TYR A 378 18.27 3.37 -10.71
C TYR A 378 18.16 2.83 -12.13
N GLU A 379 19.27 2.35 -12.68
CA GLU A 379 19.37 1.68 -13.98
C GLU A 379 19.67 0.19 -13.83
#